data_AF-A0A7S1I8A0-F1
#
_entry.id   AF-A0A7S1I8A0-F1
#
_cell.length_a   1.000
_cell.length_b   1.000
_cell.length_c   1.000
_cell.angle_alpha   90.00
_cell.angle_beta   90.00
_cell.angle_gamma   90.00
#
_symmetry.space_group_name_H-M   'P 1'
#
loop_
_entity.id
_entity.type
_entity.pdbx_description
1 polymer ?
#
loop_
_entity_poly.entity_id
_entity_poly.type
_entity_poly.pdbx_seq_one_letter_code
_entity_poly.pdbx_strand_id
1 'polypeptide(L)'
;FSISTMEYQSPVAPVGGFTSAKLVSIGMLAAVIGAVVTLALPTSPSAMYTTSIATPTALRSPAVTRMARPPVRSGGLVAVPAGAVQSGDSAMQTHVLAAGRDFVSTEGSRTWIGITGSAALATAFMLGVSRMFRAAGSSAETSPLVTVSSGMSMMAVTGEIVPATIIGAGRVGQALAAMNLAGTDVVLKRGQTVATDGLPSGPIYVCTRNDDLAPIIKSTPKDRRKDLVFFQNGMLDGLLEEHGLGLDASNPERSTQCLVYFAVAKLGDSPVDGVTDLNPEGLTAAYGRHAESLAARLRAANMSCKLPTAGEFRAQMLEKHIWICAFMLAGAKNGGVTIGEVESKFTRDVVLLIGELLYSCVLTNPDVPFDRPQTVTDRLLAYARSVAHFPTAVKELPWRNGYFWDISQRQQLLEGQEDPTPYHSAWLKEYGPTLPGPQFSITKNADRA
;
A
#
# COMPACT_ATOMS: atom_id res chain seq x y z
N PHE A 1 53.91 -7.13 5.24
CA PHE A 1 53.73 -5.68 5.42
C PHE A 1 52.67 -5.45 6.49
N SER A 2 52.94 -4.50 7.37
CA SER A 2 52.51 -4.44 8.77
C SER A 2 51.01 -4.43 9.05
N ILE A 3 50.66 -5.10 10.15
CA ILE A 3 49.51 -4.82 11.00
C ILE A 3 49.91 -3.66 11.91
N SER A 4 49.13 -2.58 11.92
CA SER A 4 49.27 -1.49 12.91
C SER A 4 48.08 -1.52 13.85
N THR A 5 48.36 -1.86 15.10
CA THR A 5 47.53 -1.71 16.28
C THR A 5 47.47 -0.24 16.68
N MET A 6 46.26 0.29 16.95
CA MET A 6 46.09 1.59 17.59
C MET A 6 45.75 1.37 19.08
N GLU A 7 46.69 1.76 19.94
CA GLU A 7 46.52 1.86 21.38
C GLU A 7 45.64 3.07 21.74
N TYR A 8 44.66 2.86 22.61
CA TYR A 8 43.87 3.94 23.22
C TYR A 8 44.30 4.08 24.69
N GLN A 9 45.01 5.15 25.01
CA GLN A 9 45.35 5.53 26.38
C GLN A 9 44.24 6.39 26.98
N SER A 10 43.71 5.95 28.13
CA SER A 10 42.86 6.76 29.02
C SER A 10 43.70 7.69 29.90
N PRO A 11 43.13 8.84 30.32
CA PRO A 11 43.52 9.47 31.58
C PRO A 11 42.41 9.39 32.63
N VAL A 12 42.84 9.03 33.84
CA VAL A 12 42.09 8.91 35.09
C VAL A 12 41.76 10.30 35.67
N ALA A 13 40.65 10.32 36.43
CA ALA A 13 39.88 11.43 37.01
C ALA A 13 40.60 12.37 38.02
N PRO A 14 39.85 13.34 38.59
CA PRO A 14 39.49 13.12 40.01
C PRO A 14 38.02 13.41 40.38
N VAL A 15 37.47 12.41 41.08
CA VAL A 15 36.53 12.39 42.22
C VAL A 15 35.77 13.67 42.61
N GLY A 16 34.43 13.55 42.63
CA GLY A 16 33.52 14.42 43.37
C GLY A 16 32.16 13.75 43.65
N GLY A 17 31.99 13.26 44.89
CA GLY A 17 30.74 13.07 45.63
C GLY A 17 29.50 12.46 44.97
N PHE A 18 29.19 11.20 45.30
CA PHE A 18 27.81 10.69 45.27
C PHE A 18 27.44 10.04 46.61
N THR A 19 26.32 10.51 47.15
CA THR A 19 25.66 10.07 48.37
C THR A 19 24.89 8.76 48.17
N SER A 20 24.92 7.92 49.20
CA SER A 20 24.28 6.61 49.32
C SER A 20 22.76 6.65 49.13
N ALA A 21 22.26 6.06 48.03
CA ALA A 21 20.95 5.40 47.93
C ALA A 21 20.76 4.80 46.53
N LYS A 22 21.39 3.65 46.23
CA LYS A 22 21.03 2.73 45.12
C LYS A 22 21.93 1.49 45.16
N LEU A 23 21.69 0.62 46.14
CA LEU A 23 22.46 -0.64 46.28
C LEU A 23 21.56 -1.84 46.66
N VAL A 24 20.29 -1.84 46.24
CA VAL A 24 19.35 -2.94 46.51
C VAL A 24 18.70 -3.53 45.25
N SER A 25 19.09 -3.11 44.04
CA SER A 25 18.42 -3.58 42.81
C SER A 25 19.30 -4.30 41.78
N ILE A 26 20.56 -4.62 42.13
CA ILE A 26 21.50 -5.35 41.23
C ILE A 26 21.69 -6.82 41.67
N GLY A 27 21.03 -7.26 42.75
CA GLY A 27 21.12 -8.63 43.26
C GLY A 27 20.18 -9.66 42.60
N MET A 28 19.23 -9.25 41.76
CA MET A 28 18.21 -10.18 41.21
C MET A 28 18.36 -10.51 39.72
N LEU A 29 19.30 -9.88 38.99
CA LEU A 29 19.48 -10.12 37.56
C LEU A 29 20.55 -11.20 37.24
N ALA A 30 21.38 -11.58 38.20
CA ALA A 30 22.42 -12.59 38.03
C ALA A 30 21.93 -14.04 38.24
N ALA A 31 20.73 -14.24 38.77
CA ALA A 31 20.18 -15.58 39.05
C ALA A 31 19.37 -16.19 37.89
N VAL A 32 19.06 -15.42 36.84
CA VAL A 32 18.23 -15.89 35.70
C VAL A 32 19.08 -16.25 34.47
N ILE A 33 20.33 -15.78 34.39
CA ILE A 33 21.23 -16.08 33.26
C ILE A 33 22.03 -17.38 33.47
N GLY A 34 22.01 -17.96 34.67
CA GLY A 34 22.71 -19.21 35.01
C GLY A 34 21.98 -20.52 34.71
N ALA A 35 20.74 -20.49 34.18
CA ALA A 35 19.88 -21.68 34.11
C ALA A 35 19.49 -22.14 32.69
N VAL A 36 20.15 -21.64 31.63
CA VAL A 36 19.84 -22.07 30.22
C VAL A 36 21.03 -22.76 29.53
N VAL A 37 22.17 -22.93 30.21
CA VAL A 37 23.30 -23.69 29.66
C VAL A 37 23.57 -24.90 30.54
N THR A 38 22.85 -26.00 30.32
CA THR A 38 23.31 -27.41 30.48
C THR A 38 22.20 -28.36 30.02
N LEU A 39 22.43 -29.07 28.92
CA LEU A 39 21.86 -30.35 28.43
C LEU A 39 21.81 -30.27 26.89
N ALA A 40 22.41 -31.12 26.05
CA ALA A 40 23.39 -32.19 26.16
C ALA A 40 23.86 -32.43 24.69
N LEU A 41 25.14 -32.78 24.49
CA LEU A 41 25.74 -33.20 23.21
C LEU A 41 25.29 -34.64 22.82
N PRO A 42 25.50 -35.12 21.58
CA PRO A 42 26.81 -35.71 21.24
C PRO A 42 27.33 -35.42 19.82
N THR A 43 28.65 -35.37 19.75
CA THR A 43 29.57 -35.28 18.61
C THR A 43 29.81 -36.66 17.96
N SER A 44 29.83 -36.79 16.62
CA SER A 44 30.99 -37.12 15.74
C SER A 44 30.61 -38.20 14.68
N PRO A 45 31.46 -38.59 13.69
CA PRO A 45 31.85 -37.85 12.49
C PRO A 45 31.74 -38.69 11.18
N SER A 46 32.09 -38.07 10.03
CA SER A 46 32.50 -38.69 8.73
C SER A 46 31.43 -38.93 7.65
N ALA A 47 31.54 -38.23 6.52
CA ALA A 47 31.86 -38.83 5.21
C ALA A 47 31.82 -37.77 4.10
N MET A 48 32.92 -37.65 3.37
CA MET A 48 33.04 -36.89 2.14
C MET A 48 32.10 -37.45 1.07
N TYR A 49 31.40 -36.58 0.34
CA TYR A 49 31.06 -36.83 -1.05
C TYR A 49 31.34 -35.58 -1.86
N THR A 50 32.47 -35.64 -2.56
CA THR A 50 32.75 -34.85 -3.76
C THR A 50 31.74 -35.26 -4.84
N THR A 51 31.11 -34.29 -5.50
CA THR A 51 30.46 -34.53 -6.79
C THR A 51 30.89 -33.45 -7.76
N SER A 52 31.53 -33.93 -8.82
CA SER A 52 32.12 -33.20 -9.94
C SER A 52 31.05 -32.45 -10.72
N ILE A 53 31.32 -31.16 -10.99
CA ILE A 53 30.62 -30.38 -12.01
C ILE A 53 31.29 -30.72 -13.35
N ALA A 54 30.54 -31.37 -14.23
CA ALA A 54 30.92 -31.59 -15.63
C ALA A 54 30.41 -30.40 -16.48
N THR A 55 31.35 -29.71 -17.12
CA THR A 55 31.15 -28.71 -18.16
C THR A 55 30.66 -29.36 -19.46
N PRO A 56 29.69 -28.77 -20.19
CA PRO A 56 29.49 -29.11 -21.59
C PRO A 56 30.27 -28.16 -22.50
N THR A 57 31.09 -28.79 -23.33
CA THR A 57 31.90 -28.24 -24.42
C THR A 57 31.06 -27.56 -25.49
N ALA A 58 31.55 -26.40 -25.96
CA ALA A 58 31.04 -25.67 -27.11
C ALA A 58 31.19 -26.46 -28.42
N LEU A 59 30.14 -26.46 -29.25
CA LEU A 59 30.19 -26.83 -30.66
C LEU A 59 29.92 -25.60 -31.53
N ARG A 60 30.81 -25.40 -32.50
CA ARG A 60 30.83 -24.32 -33.48
C ARG A 60 29.76 -24.47 -34.57
N SER A 61 29.14 -23.33 -34.89
CA SER A 61 28.56 -22.74 -36.13
C SER A 61 28.32 -23.60 -37.39
N PRO A 62 27.40 -23.15 -38.30
CA PRO A 62 27.82 -22.13 -39.28
C PRO A 62 26.80 -21.00 -39.59
N ALA A 63 27.41 -19.86 -39.91
CA ALA A 63 27.02 -18.71 -40.73
C ALA A 63 25.62 -18.69 -41.40
N VAL A 64 24.89 -17.58 -41.17
CA VAL A 64 23.87 -17.08 -42.10
C VAL A 64 24.28 -15.69 -42.59
N THR A 65 24.46 -15.63 -43.90
CA THR A 65 24.84 -14.47 -44.70
C THR A 65 23.71 -13.43 -44.73
N ARG A 66 24.03 -12.18 -44.37
CA ARG A 66 23.13 -11.03 -44.41
C ARG A 66 23.18 -10.42 -45.82
N MET A 67 22.11 -10.54 -46.61
CA MET A 67 21.97 -9.84 -47.89
C MET A 67 21.49 -8.40 -47.71
N ALA A 68 22.03 -7.54 -48.57
CA ALA A 68 21.89 -6.10 -48.61
C ALA A 68 20.51 -5.61 -49.11
N ARG A 69 20.14 -4.41 -48.67
CA ARG A 69 19.01 -3.60 -49.16
C ARG A 69 19.25 -3.11 -50.60
N PRO A 70 18.18 -2.83 -51.37
CA PRO A 70 18.19 -1.80 -52.40
C PRO A 70 17.39 -0.53 -52.00
N PRO A 71 17.56 0.60 -52.71
CA PRO A 71 17.29 1.94 -52.21
C PRO A 71 16.00 2.60 -52.74
N VAL A 72 15.52 3.58 -51.95
CA VAL A 72 14.90 4.89 -52.29
C VAL A 72 13.79 4.94 -53.35
N ARG A 73 12.62 5.50 -52.95
CA ARG A 73 11.96 6.53 -53.76
C ARG A 73 11.24 7.58 -52.90
N SER A 74 11.63 8.81 -53.18
CA SER A 74 11.14 10.10 -52.70
C SER A 74 9.85 10.54 -53.40
N GLY A 75 8.99 11.26 -52.68
CA GLY A 75 7.92 12.10 -53.22
C GLY A 75 6.80 12.18 -52.18
N GLY A 76 6.26 13.34 -51.78
CA GLY A 76 6.50 14.73 -52.12
C GLY A 76 5.46 15.50 -51.30
N LEU A 77 5.84 16.62 -50.71
CA LEU A 77 4.94 17.52 -50.02
C LEU A 77 3.86 18.06 -50.98
N VAL A 78 2.61 18.13 -50.51
CA VAL A 78 1.66 19.16 -50.91
C VAL A 78 0.96 19.68 -49.66
N ALA A 79 1.00 20.99 -49.48
CA ALA A 79 0.38 21.74 -48.39
C ALA A 79 -0.90 22.45 -48.88
N VAL A 80 -1.95 22.41 -48.06
CA VAL A 80 -2.88 23.52 -47.66
C VAL A 80 -3.80 24.09 -48.79
N PRO A 81 -5.11 24.38 -48.56
CA PRO A 81 -5.54 25.28 -47.49
C PRO A 81 -6.81 24.99 -46.69
N ALA A 82 -6.86 25.75 -45.59
CA ALA A 82 -7.90 25.92 -44.61
C ALA A 82 -9.17 26.58 -45.17
N GLY A 83 -10.31 26.35 -44.51
CA GLY A 83 -11.47 27.24 -44.60
C GLY A 83 -12.75 26.66 -44.01
N ALA A 84 -13.40 27.49 -43.20
CA ALA A 84 -14.83 27.49 -42.84
C ALA A 84 -15.30 26.69 -41.60
N VAL A 85 -15.36 27.46 -40.52
CA VAL A 85 -16.36 27.44 -39.45
C VAL A 85 -17.79 27.29 -40.00
N GLN A 86 -18.60 26.41 -39.40
CA GLN A 86 -20.02 26.69 -39.19
C GLN A 86 -20.60 25.88 -38.01
N SER A 87 -21.18 26.66 -37.10
CA SER A 87 -22.09 26.31 -36.01
C SER A 87 -23.40 25.69 -36.49
N GLY A 88 -24.03 24.83 -35.68
CA GLY A 88 -25.45 24.54 -35.84
C GLY A 88 -25.91 23.32 -35.05
N ASP A 89 -26.76 23.58 -34.06
CA ASP A 89 -27.48 22.65 -33.20
C ASP A 89 -28.20 21.51 -33.94
N SER A 90 -28.30 20.33 -33.32
CA SER A 90 -29.58 19.60 -33.24
C SER A 90 -29.54 18.49 -32.19
N ALA A 91 -30.50 18.55 -31.27
CA ALA A 91 -30.98 17.42 -30.49
C ALA A 91 -31.64 16.37 -31.38
N MET A 92 -31.51 15.08 -31.05
CA MET A 92 -32.64 14.18 -30.74
C MET A 92 -32.23 12.69 -30.75
N GLN A 93 -32.88 11.98 -29.81
CA GLN A 93 -33.42 10.62 -29.95
C GLN A 93 -32.48 9.41 -29.86
N THR A 94 -32.55 8.81 -28.67
CA THR A 94 -32.88 7.40 -28.45
C THR A 94 -33.72 6.76 -29.57
N HIS A 95 -33.24 5.64 -30.11
CA HIS A 95 -34.11 4.55 -30.55
C HIS A 95 -33.47 3.18 -30.26
N VAL A 96 -34.15 2.47 -29.37
CA VAL A 96 -34.11 1.02 -29.20
C VAL A 96 -34.74 0.39 -30.44
N LEU A 97 -34.07 -0.57 -31.07
CA LEU A 97 -34.69 -1.52 -31.98
C LEU A 97 -34.22 -2.94 -31.65
N ALA A 98 -35.11 -3.66 -30.97
CA ALA A 98 -35.18 -5.10 -31.00
C ALA A 98 -35.85 -5.52 -32.31
N ALA A 99 -35.28 -6.50 -33.00
CA ALA A 99 -35.98 -7.28 -34.01
C ALA A 99 -35.40 -8.70 -34.00
N GLY A 100 -36.18 -9.63 -33.45
CA GLY A 100 -36.01 -11.05 -33.69
C GLY A 100 -36.63 -11.44 -35.04
N ARG A 101 -36.12 -12.54 -35.61
CA ARG A 101 -36.86 -13.51 -36.43
C ARG A 101 -36.02 -14.76 -36.65
N ASP A 102 -36.43 -15.81 -35.95
CA ASP A 102 -36.78 -17.16 -36.44
C ASP A 102 -35.93 -17.90 -37.50
N PHE A 103 -35.41 -19.04 -37.02
CA PHE A 103 -35.56 -20.41 -37.54
C PHE A 103 -35.20 -20.76 -39.00
N VAL A 104 -34.18 -21.63 -39.14
CA VAL A 104 -34.27 -22.87 -39.93
C VAL A 104 -33.48 -23.97 -39.19
N SER A 105 -34.11 -25.13 -39.03
CA SER A 105 -33.56 -26.35 -38.44
C SER A 105 -32.90 -27.25 -39.47
N THR A 106 -31.92 -28.05 -39.05
CA THR A 106 -31.71 -29.41 -39.60
C THR A 106 -31.27 -30.36 -38.49
N GLU A 107 -31.98 -31.50 -38.43
CA GLU A 107 -31.76 -32.63 -37.54
C GLU A 107 -30.45 -33.38 -37.84
N GLY A 108 -29.93 -34.04 -36.79
CA GLY A 108 -28.78 -34.93 -36.86
C GLY A 108 -28.58 -35.70 -35.55
N SER A 109 -29.51 -36.61 -35.29
CA SER A 109 -29.62 -37.58 -34.19
C SER A 109 -28.32 -38.26 -33.72
N ARG A 110 -28.18 -38.41 -32.39
CA ARG A 110 -27.74 -39.66 -31.71
C ARG A 110 -28.14 -39.66 -30.23
N THR A 111 -28.73 -40.79 -29.84
CA THR A 111 -29.48 -41.09 -28.61
C THR A 111 -28.59 -41.81 -27.56
N TRP A 112 -29.14 -41.94 -26.33
CA TRP A 112 -28.80 -42.86 -25.22
C TRP A 112 -27.75 -42.35 -24.20
N ILE A 113 -27.93 -42.35 -22.86
CA ILE A 113 -28.88 -42.95 -21.90
C ILE A 113 -29.07 -41.98 -20.72
N GLY A 114 -30.30 -41.84 -20.23
CA GLY A 114 -30.61 -41.11 -19.00
C GLY A 114 -30.55 -41.99 -17.75
N ILE A 115 -30.27 -41.36 -16.61
CA ILE A 115 -30.77 -41.78 -15.30
C ILE A 115 -31.28 -40.54 -14.57
N THR A 116 -32.53 -40.63 -14.15
CA THR A 116 -33.37 -39.69 -13.40
C THR A 116 -32.92 -39.50 -11.95
N GLY A 117 -33.09 -38.31 -11.38
CA GLY A 117 -32.95 -38.10 -9.93
C GLY A 117 -33.06 -36.66 -9.42
N SER A 118 -34.28 -36.13 -9.38
CA SER A 118 -34.84 -35.26 -8.33
C SER A 118 -34.13 -33.95 -7.93
N ALA A 119 -34.62 -32.84 -8.50
CA ALA A 119 -34.55 -31.50 -7.93
C ALA A 119 -35.80 -31.23 -7.09
N ALA A 120 -35.70 -31.31 -5.76
CA ALA A 120 -36.68 -30.78 -4.81
C ALA A 120 -36.08 -30.73 -3.39
N LEU A 121 -35.19 -29.76 -3.12
CA LEU A 121 -34.73 -29.47 -1.76
C LEU A 121 -34.19 -28.03 -1.66
N ALA A 122 -35.10 -27.07 -1.79
CA ALA A 122 -34.80 -25.66 -1.53
C ALA A 122 -36.04 -24.87 -1.11
N THR A 123 -36.85 -25.38 -0.16
CA THR A 123 -37.89 -24.56 0.51
C THR A 123 -38.36 -25.17 1.84
N ALA A 124 -37.52 -25.25 2.88
CA ALA A 124 -37.98 -25.48 4.27
C ALA A 124 -36.84 -25.31 5.29
N PHE A 125 -36.36 -24.09 5.54
CA PHE A 125 -35.58 -23.80 6.75
C PHE A 125 -35.67 -22.32 7.20
N MET A 126 -36.87 -21.74 7.13
CA MET A 126 -37.14 -20.37 7.61
C MET A 126 -38.50 -20.24 8.30
N LEU A 127 -38.94 -21.26 9.05
CA LEU A 127 -40.10 -21.19 9.95
C LEU A 127 -39.93 -22.23 11.07
N GLY A 128 -39.17 -21.88 12.12
CA GLY A 128 -38.90 -22.84 13.20
C GLY A 128 -38.17 -22.29 14.43
N VAL A 129 -38.23 -20.98 14.71
CA VAL A 129 -37.73 -20.43 16.00
C VAL A 129 -38.67 -19.32 16.46
N SER A 130 -39.92 -19.66 16.79
CA SER A 130 -40.87 -18.80 17.49
C SER A 130 -42.03 -19.64 18.01
N ARG A 131 -41.77 -20.49 19.03
CA ARG A 131 -42.76 -21.05 19.98
C ARG A 131 -42.11 -22.09 20.89
N MET A 132 -41.20 -21.66 21.77
CA MET A 132 -40.90 -22.39 23.01
C MET A 132 -40.58 -21.36 24.10
N PHE A 133 -41.61 -20.62 24.51
CA PHE A 133 -41.65 -19.96 25.81
C PHE A 133 -43.01 -20.30 26.44
N ARG A 134 -43.03 -21.36 27.26
CA ARG A 134 -43.89 -21.44 28.44
C ARG A 134 -43.50 -22.59 29.36
N ALA A 135 -43.16 -22.19 30.58
CA ALA A 135 -43.32 -22.89 31.84
C ALA A 135 -42.45 -24.15 32.09
N ALA A 136 -41.38 -23.94 32.86
CA ALA A 136 -41.15 -24.71 34.08
C ALA A 136 -40.25 -23.87 35.00
N GLY A 137 -40.75 -23.55 36.19
CA GLY A 137 -40.03 -22.81 37.22
C GLY A 137 -38.92 -23.64 37.85
N SER A 138 -37.88 -22.96 38.32
CA SER A 138 -36.85 -23.55 39.16
C SER A 138 -36.32 -22.51 40.13
N SER A 139 -36.52 -22.86 41.40
CA SER A 139 -35.86 -22.48 42.65
C SER A 139 -34.60 -21.62 42.56
N ALA A 140 -34.59 -20.62 43.45
CA ALA A 140 -33.46 -19.78 43.78
C ALA A 140 -32.35 -20.56 44.48
N GLU A 141 -31.15 -20.55 43.90
CA GLU A 141 -29.89 -20.71 44.62
C GLU A 141 -28.90 -19.66 44.11
N THR A 142 -28.44 -18.84 45.05
CA THR A 142 -27.50 -17.74 44.88
C THR A 142 -26.08 -18.26 44.63
N SER A 143 -25.50 -17.91 43.49
CA SER A 143 -24.05 -17.95 43.25
C SER A 143 -23.54 -16.53 42.96
N PRO A 144 -22.33 -16.16 43.42
CA PRO A 144 -21.89 -14.78 43.39
C PRO A 144 -21.53 -14.34 41.97
N LEU A 145 -22.05 -13.18 41.59
CA LEU A 145 -21.71 -12.46 40.37
C LEU A 145 -20.26 -11.99 40.48
N VAL A 146 -19.33 -12.69 39.83
CA VAL A 146 -18.00 -12.14 39.54
C VAL A 146 -18.18 -11.10 38.45
N THR A 147 -18.35 -9.84 38.87
CA THR A 147 -18.25 -8.68 37.99
C THR A 147 -16.81 -8.59 37.49
N VAL A 148 -16.54 -9.10 36.29
CA VAL A 148 -15.32 -8.75 35.57
C VAL A 148 -15.48 -7.30 35.14
N SER A 149 -15.00 -6.40 35.98
CA SER A 149 -14.76 -5.01 35.60
C SER A 149 -13.66 -5.01 34.54
N SER A 150 -14.05 -4.99 33.27
CA SER A 150 -13.15 -4.59 32.18
C SER A 150 -12.93 -3.08 32.26
N GLY A 151 -12.25 -2.64 33.32
CA GLY A 151 -11.62 -1.34 33.40
C GLY A 151 -10.38 -1.35 32.52
N MET A 152 -10.56 -1.35 31.19
CA MET A 152 -9.50 -0.84 30.32
C MET A 152 -9.44 0.66 30.58
N SER A 153 -8.53 1.04 31.48
CA SER A 153 -8.09 2.42 31.67
C SER A 153 -7.54 2.92 30.34
N MET A 154 -8.38 3.64 29.58
CA MET A 154 -7.94 4.45 28.46
C MET A 154 -6.95 5.47 29.01
N MET A 155 -5.66 5.24 28.83
CA MET A 155 -4.72 6.35 28.93
C MET A 155 -5.08 7.31 27.79
N ALA A 156 -5.82 8.36 28.13
CA ALA A 156 -5.92 9.53 27.27
C ALA A 156 -4.48 10.01 27.04
N VAL A 157 -3.95 9.79 25.85
CA VAL A 157 -2.67 10.37 25.46
C VAL A 157 -2.95 11.88 25.34
N THR A 158 -2.63 12.60 26.40
CA THR A 158 -2.78 14.07 26.52
C THR A 158 -1.68 14.77 25.74
N GLY A 159 -1.59 14.51 24.43
CA GLY A 159 -0.80 15.33 23.53
C GLY A 159 -1.63 16.53 23.11
N GLU A 160 -1.14 17.74 23.34
CA GLU A 160 -1.78 18.96 22.82
C GLU A 160 -1.80 18.91 21.29
N ILE A 161 -2.98 19.08 20.69
CA ILE A 161 -3.11 19.12 19.24
C ILE A 161 -2.55 20.46 18.75
N VAL A 162 -1.41 20.42 18.06
CA VAL A 162 -0.80 21.61 17.48
C VAL A 162 -1.67 22.16 16.34
N PRO A 163 -1.83 23.50 16.23
CA PRO A 163 -2.53 24.11 15.10
C PRO A 163 -1.82 23.80 13.77
N ALA A 164 -2.59 23.53 12.72
CA ALA A 164 -2.09 23.11 11.42
C ALA A 164 -2.62 24.00 10.27
N THR A 165 -1.86 24.04 9.18
CA THR A 165 -2.41 24.48 7.87
C THR A 165 -2.88 23.25 7.11
N ILE A 166 -4.09 23.26 6.56
CA ILE A 166 -4.67 22.12 5.83
C ILE A 166 -4.96 22.54 4.39
N ILE A 167 -4.21 22.00 3.44
CA ILE A 167 -4.38 22.27 2.01
C ILE A 167 -5.35 21.24 1.43
N GLY A 168 -6.53 21.69 1.02
CA GLY A 168 -7.57 20.83 0.44
C GLY A 168 -8.72 20.57 1.40
N ALA A 169 -9.81 21.31 1.21
CA ALA A 169 -11.06 21.20 1.98
C ALA A 169 -11.95 20.00 1.59
N GLY A 170 -11.34 18.89 1.16
CA GLY A 170 -12.04 17.65 0.83
C GLY A 170 -12.38 16.82 2.07
N ARG A 171 -12.80 15.57 1.87
CA ARG A 171 -13.20 14.65 2.95
C ARG A 171 -12.13 14.49 4.03
N VAL A 172 -10.89 14.19 3.65
CA VAL A 172 -9.77 13.99 4.59
C VAL A 172 -9.39 15.30 5.28
N GLY A 173 -9.25 16.40 4.52
CA GLY A 173 -8.85 17.69 5.10
C GLY A 173 -9.88 18.24 6.10
N GLN A 174 -11.17 18.12 5.80
CA GLN A 174 -12.23 18.51 6.75
C GLN A 174 -12.27 17.59 7.98
N ALA A 175 -12.05 16.29 7.80
CA ALA A 175 -11.96 15.37 8.93
C ALA A 175 -10.78 15.77 9.85
N LEU A 176 -9.60 16.05 9.31
CA LEU A 176 -8.43 16.49 10.10
C LEU A 176 -8.67 17.82 10.83
N ALA A 177 -9.36 18.77 10.19
CA ALA A 177 -9.74 20.04 10.82
C ALA A 177 -10.70 19.80 12.00
N ALA A 178 -11.69 18.93 11.83
CA ALA A 178 -12.66 18.59 12.87
C ALA A 178 -12.04 17.86 14.06
N MET A 179 -10.88 17.20 13.90
CA MET A 179 -10.14 16.58 15.00
C MET A 179 -9.50 17.62 15.94
N ASN A 180 -9.28 18.85 15.48
CA ASN A 180 -8.78 19.93 16.33
C ASN A 180 -9.96 20.71 16.93
N LEU A 181 -10.43 20.26 18.10
CA LEU A 181 -11.58 20.87 18.80
C LEU A 181 -11.36 22.35 19.18
N ALA A 182 -10.11 22.81 19.26
CA ALA A 182 -9.79 24.22 19.52
C ALA A 182 -10.09 25.12 18.31
N GLY A 183 -10.30 24.55 17.11
CA GLY A 183 -10.65 25.32 15.91
C GLY A 183 -9.56 26.26 15.41
N THR A 184 -8.30 25.98 15.75
CA THR A 184 -7.14 26.84 15.47
C THR A 184 -6.44 26.53 14.14
N ASP A 185 -6.96 25.57 13.38
CA ASP A 185 -6.42 25.23 12.06
C ASP A 185 -6.82 26.25 10.99
N VAL A 186 -5.98 26.40 9.97
CA VAL A 186 -6.31 27.17 8.77
C VAL A 186 -6.52 26.21 7.60
N VAL A 187 -7.74 26.16 7.06
CA VAL A 187 -8.06 25.33 5.89
C VAL A 187 -7.98 26.15 4.61
N LEU A 188 -7.06 25.79 3.72
CA LEU A 188 -6.86 26.41 2.42
C LEU A 188 -7.64 25.66 1.33
N LYS A 189 -8.45 26.41 0.59
CA LYS A 189 -9.20 25.97 -0.59
C LYS A 189 -8.38 26.17 -1.87
N ARG A 190 -8.89 25.65 -2.98
CA ARG A 190 -8.25 25.80 -4.30
C ARG A 190 -8.00 27.27 -4.63
N GLY A 191 -6.78 27.58 -5.07
CA GLY A 191 -6.35 28.94 -5.43
C GLY A 191 -5.80 29.76 -4.26
N GLN A 192 -5.94 29.30 -3.01
CA GLN A 192 -5.28 29.93 -1.87
C GLN A 192 -3.85 29.38 -1.72
N THR A 193 -2.91 30.25 -1.41
CA THR A 193 -1.50 29.91 -1.24
C THR A 193 -1.16 29.75 0.23
N VAL A 194 -0.10 28.99 0.51
CA VAL A 194 0.56 28.99 1.81
C VAL A 194 1.34 30.30 1.92
N ALA A 195 0.65 31.41 2.20
CA ALA A 195 1.30 32.69 2.43
C ALA A 195 2.16 32.62 3.71
N THR A 196 3.25 33.37 3.77
CA THR A 196 4.18 33.37 4.91
C THR A 196 3.58 33.96 6.17
N ASP A 197 2.54 34.79 6.05
CA ASP A 197 2.05 35.63 7.13
C ASP A 197 0.72 35.08 7.68
N GLY A 198 0.66 34.85 8.99
CA GLY A 198 -0.57 34.46 9.70
C GLY A 198 -0.91 32.97 9.71
N LEU A 199 -0.12 32.10 9.08
CA LEU A 199 -0.32 30.65 9.16
C LEU A 199 0.33 30.04 10.41
N PRO A 200 -0.26 28.98 10.99
CA PRO A 200 0.38 28.21 12.05
C PRO A 200 1.80 27.76 11.68
N SER A 201 2.70 27.79 12.68
CA SER A 201 4.06 27.24 12.56
C SER A 201 4.10 25.71 12.56
N GLY A 202 2.98 25.06 12.85
CA GLY A 202 2.84 23.61 12.90
C GLY A 202 2.81 22.94 11.51
N PRO A 203 2.32 21.69 11.46
CA PRO A 203 2.33 20.89 10.24
C PRO A 203 1.45 21.49 9.14
N ILE A 204 1.80 21.19 7.89
CA ILE A 204 1.05 21.54 6.70
C ILE A 204 0.49 20.25 6.08
N TYR A 205 -0.76 19.93 6.36
CA TYR A 205 -1.42 18.72 5.86
C TYR A 205 -1.88 18.89 4.41
N VAL A 206 -1.32 18.09 3.50
CA VAL A 206 -1.66 18.13 2.07
C VAL A 206 -2.69 17.05 1.76
N CYS A 207 -3.94 17.48 1.58
CA CYS A 207 -5.12 16.62 1.39
C CYS A 207 -5.72 16.75 -0.03
N THR A 208 -4.92 17.18 -1.00
CA THR A 208 -5.28 17.29 -2.42
C THR A 208 -4.97 16.01 -3.19
N ARG A 209 -5.23 16.01 -4.51
CA ARG A 209 -4.85 14.89 -5.39
C ARG A 209 -3.37 14.92 -5.73
N ASN A 210 -2.84 13.80 -6.22
CA ASN A 210 -1.43 13.67 -6.57
C ASN A 210 -0.99 14.68 -7.64
N ASP A 211 -1.85 14.97 -8.63
CA ASP A 211 -1.59 15.94 -9.70
C ASP A 211 -1.30 17.37 -9.17
N ASP A 212 -1.84 17.70 -8.00
CA ASP A 212 -1.72 19.04 -7.39
C ASP A 212 -0.43 19.18 -6.56
N LEU A 213 0.30 18.09 -6.28
CA LEU A 213 1.42 18.09 -5.32
C LEU A 213 2.60 18.95 -5.77
N ALA A 214 3.04 18.83 -7.03
CA ALA A 214 4.20 19.58 -7.51
C ALA A 214 3.97 21.11 -7.46
N PRO A 215 2.82 21.66 -7.93
CA PRO A 215 2.48 23.06 -7.73
C PRO A 215 2.45 23.48 -6.25
N ILE A 216 1.88 22.65 -5.37
CA ILE A 216 1.80 22.93 -3.93
C ILE A 216 3.21 23.05 -3.32
N ILE A 217 4.08 22.08 -3.57
CA ILE A 217 5.47 22.09 -3.07
C ILE A 217 6.20 23.34 -3.56
N LYS A 218 6.07 23.68 -4.84
CA LYS A 218 6.71 24.86 -5.43
C LYS A 218 6.22 26.17 -4.80
N SER A 219 4.91 26.28 -4.57
CA SER A 219 4.29 27.47 -3.97
C SER A 219 4.53 27.58 -2.46
N THR A 220 4.90 26.50 -1.79
CA THR A 220 5.21 26.50 -0.36
C THR A 220 6.57 27.17 -0.11
N PRO A 221 6.66 28.14 0.82
CA PRO A 221 7.93 28.78 1.20
C PRO A 221 9.02 27.73 1.49
N LYS A 222 10.23 27.95 0.97
CA LYS A 222 11.29 26.93 0.94
C LYS A 222 11.62 26.38 2.34
N ASP A 223 11.65 27.25 3.34
CA ASP A 223 11.91 26.96 4.75
C ASP A 223 10.77 26.17 5.44
N ARG A 224 9.55 26.25 4.89
CA ARG A 224 8.35 25.54 5.37
C ARG A 224 8.07 24.22 4.64
N ARG A 225 8.77 23.89 3.55
CA ARG A 225 8.51 22.65 2.77
C ARG A 225 8.71 21.37 3.59
N LYS A 226 9.65 21.38 4.53
CA LYS A 226 9.87 20.27 5.49
C LYS A 226 8.69 20.04 6.43
N ASP A 227 7.78 21.01 6.55
CA ASP A 227 6.57 20.89 7.35
C ASP A 227 5.38 20.27 6.60
N LEU A 228 5.56 19.99 5.31
CA LEU A 228 4.55 19.29 4.51
C LEU A 228 4.36 17.85 5.00
N VAL A 229 3.10 17.46 5.11
CA VAL A 229 2.66 16.12 5.46
C VAL A 229 1.75 15.59 4.37
N PHE A 230 2.18 14.54 3.69
CA PHE A 230 1.49 13.96 2.54
C PHE A 230 0.59 12.80 2.95
N PHE A 231 -0.65 12.78 2.44
CA PHE A 231 -1.69 11.78 2.73
C PHE A 231 -2.06 10.96 1.48
N GLN A 232 -1.34 11.16 0.38
CA GLN A 232 -1.68 10.62 -0.93
C GLN A 232 -1.46 9.11 -0.98
N ASN A 233 -2.24 8.45 -1.84
CA ASN A 233 -1.99 7.05 -2.18
C ASN A 233 -0.97 6.98 -3.33
N GLY A 234 -0.24 5.87 -3.40
CA GLY A 234 0.78 5.65 -4.43
C GLY A 234 2.20 5.98 -3.96
N MET A 235 3.18 5.75 -4.84
CA MET A 235 4.60 6.03 -4.58
C MET A 235 4.93 7.47 -4.97
N LEU A 236 5.40 8.25 -3.99
CA LEU A 236 5.73 9.67 -4.17
C LEU A 236 7.23 9.95 -4.25
N ASP A 237 8.06 8.93 -4.04
CA ASP A 237 9.53 9.03 -3.88
C ASP A 237 10.18 9.94 -4.91
N GLY A 238 10.01 9.65 -6.21
CA GLY A 238 10.65 10.42 -7.27
C GLY A 238 10.23 11.91 -7.27
N LEU A 239 8.96 12.20 -6.94
CA LEU A 239 8.49 13.59 -6.82
C LEU A 239 9.12 14.29 -5.61
N LEU A 240 9.13 13.63 -4.45
CA LEU A 240 9.59 14.23 -3.20
C LEU A 240 11.11 14.41 -3.20
N GLU A 241 11.85 13.44 -3.71
CA GLU A 241 13.31 13.51 -3.85
C GLU A 241 13.74 14.62 -4.82
N GLU A 242 13.04 14.78 -5.95
CA GLU A 242 13.29 15.89 -6.88
C GLU A 242 13.18 17.26 -6.21
N HIS A 243 12.38 17.36 -5.14
CA HIS A 243 12.20 18.58 -4.35
C HIS A 243 13.01 18.59 -3.04
N GLY A 244 13.88 17.60 -2.80
CA GLY A 244 14.70 17.49 -1.59
C GLY A 244 13.94 17.04 -0.33
N LEU A 245 12.73 16.50 -0.49
CA LEU A 245 11.79 16.14 0.57
C LEU A 245 11.70 14.62 0.83
N GLY A 246 12.61 13.83 0.24
CA GLY A 246 12.68 12.38 0.38
C GLY A 246 12.85 11.91 1.83
N LEU A 247 12.48 10.66 2.11
CA LEU A 247 12.33 10.09 3.46
C LEU A 247 13.64 9.64 4.14
N ASP A 248 14.79 9.82 3.51
CA ASP A 248 16.07 9.46 4.12
C ASP A 248 16.20 10.06 5.53
N ALA A 249 16.50 9.22 6.52
CA ALA A 249 16.63 9.65 7.91
C ALA A 249 17.73 10.70 8.09
N SER A 250 18.76 10.67 7.25
CA SER A 250 19.85 11.64 7.22
C SER A 250 19.45 12.98 6.58
N ASN A 251 18.32 13.04 5.85
CA ASN A 251 17.84 14.27 5.24
C ASN A 251 17.16 15.17 6.31
N PRO A 252 17.73 16.34 6.65
CA PRO A 252 17.13 17.26 7.62
C PRO A 252 15.87 17.96 7.08
N GLU A 253 15.75 18.04 5.75
CA GLU A 253 14.62 18.65 5.04
C GLU A 253 13.52 17.63 4.68
N ARG A 254 13.65 16.36 5.13
CA ARG A 254 12.64 15.33 4.86
C ARG A 254 11.25 15.80 5.27
N SER A 255 10.30 15.52 4.39
CA SER A 255 8.88 15.74 4.67
C SER A 255 8.32 14.62 5.57
N THR A 256 7.04 14.74 5.91
CA THR A 256 6.31 13.65 6.57
C THR A 256 5.38 12.97 5.56
N GLN A 257 5.32 11.64 5.60
CA GLN A 257 4.34 10.88 4.83
C GLN A 257 3.44 10.08 5.76
N CYS A 258 2.15 10.01 5.43
CA CYS A 258 1.14 9.25 6.15
C CYS A 258 0.51 8.20 5.23
N LEU A 259 0.68 6.93 5.58
CA LEU A 259 -0.02 5.80 4.99
C LEU A 259 -1.43 5.74 5.57
N VAL A 260 -2.37 6.42 4.93
CA VAL A 260 -3.78 6.46 5.37
C VAL A 260 -4.46 5.11 5.20
N TYR A 261 -4.94 4.50 6.28
CA TYR A 261 -5.80 3.30 6.24
C TYR A 261 -7.20 3.54 6.82
N PHE A 262 -7.54 4.80 7.10
CA PHE A 262 -8.90 5.18 7.46
C PHE A 262 -9.72 5.64 6.26
N ALA A 263 -11.03 5.51 6.36
CA ALA A 263 -11.97 5.94 5.33
C ALA A 263 -12.89 7.04 5.84
N VAL A 264 -13.13 8.06 5.02
CA VAL A 264 -14.18 9.05 5.22
C VAL A 264 -15.20 8.85 4.10
N ALA A 265 -16.37 8.32 4.42
CA ALA A 265 -17.35 7.91 3.41
C ALA A 265 -17.86 9.12 2.60
N LYS A 266 -18.39 10.13 3.30
CA LYS A 266 -18.81 11.42 2.72
C LYS A 266 -18.28 12.60 3.52
N LEU A 267 -18.36 13.80 2.94
CA LEU A 267 -17.90 15.03 3.58
C LEU A 267 -18.66 15.26 4.89
N GLY A 268 -17.93 15.50 5.97
CA GLY A 268 -18.50 15.72 7.31
C GLY A 268 -18.66 14.45 8.15
N ASP A 269 -18.47 13.26 7.58
CA ASP A 269 -18.46 12.03 8.38
C ASP A 269 -17.18 11.93 9.22
N SER A 270 -17.32 11.31 10.40
CA SER A 270 -16.18 10.83 11.16
C SER A 270 -15.43 9.76 10.36
N PRO A 271 -14.08 9.77 10.37
CA PRO A 271 -13.32 8.71 9.74
C PRO A 271 -13.54 7.38 10.46
N VAL A 272 -13.53 6.30 9.69
CA VAL A 272 -13.53 4.91 10.18
C VAL A 272 -12.10 4.39 10.10
N ASP A 273 -11.60 3.85 11.20
CA ASP A 273 -10.21 3.40 11.30
C ASP A 273 -9.94 2.09 10.55
N GLY A 274 -8.70 1.92 10.09
CA GLY A 274 -8.21 0.76 9.36
C GLY A 274 -7.76 -0.38 10.27
N VAL A 275 -8.60 -0.73 11.24
CA VAL A 275 -8.35 -1.86 12.16
C VAL A 275 -8.87 -3.15 11.52
N THR A 276 -8.10 -4.22 11.64
CA THR A 276 -8.46 -5.55 11.11
C THR A 276 -8.25 -6.64 12.17
N ASP A 277 -8.72 -7.85 11.88
CA ASP A 277 -8.46 -9.04 12.69
C ASP A 277 -6.97 -9.40 12.80
N LEU A 278 -6.18 -9.10 11.77
CA LEU A 278 -4.72 -9.32 11.74
C LEU A 278 -3.90 -8.10 12.17
N ASN A 279 -4.53 -6.92 12.29
CA ASN A 279 -3.93 -5.68 12.75
C ASN A 279 -4.88 -4.94 13.70
N PRO A 280 -5.13 -5.50 14.91
CA PRO A 280 -6.00 -4.88 15.91
C PRO A 280 -5.48 -3.51 16.40
N GLU A 281 -4.18 -3.26 16.25
CA GLU A 281 -3.53 -1.98 16.54
C GLU A 281 -3.72 -0.91 15.44
N GLY A 282 -4.33 -1.30 14.31
CA GLY A 282 -4.61 -0.44 13.16
C GLY A 282 -3.45 -0.33 12.16
N LEU A 283 -3.77 0.03 10.92
CA LEU A 283 -2.82 0.04 9.80
C LEU A 283 -2.26 1.43 9.46
N THR A 284 -2.90 2.52 9.91
CA THR A 284 -2.43 3.88 9.60
C THR A 284 -1.04 4.10 10.19
N ALA A 285 -0.11 4.63 9.40
CA ALA A 285 1.27 4.84 9.84
C ALA A 285 1.82 6.18 9.32
N ALA A 286 2.63 6.85 10.13
CA ALA A 286 3.26 8.11 9.74
C ALA A 286 4.77 8.08 10.03
N TYR A 287 5.55 8.64 9.12
CA TYR A 287 7.00 8.77 9.27
C TYR A 287 7.49 10.12 8.74
N GLY A 288 8.40 10.74 9.50
CA GLY A 288 8.95 12.07 9.20
C GLY A 288 8.77 13.06 10.34
N ARG A 289 9.09 14.33 10.07
CA ARG A 289 9.18 15.42 11.06
C ARG A 289 7.93 15.60 11.93
N HIS A 290 6.75 15.50 11.34
CA HIS A 290 5.46 15.78 11.99
C HIS A 290 4.66 14.50 12.27
N ALA A 291 5.30 13.33 12.23
CA ALA A 291 4.63 12.06 12.44
C ALA A 291 3.99 11.96 13.83
N GLU A 292 4.71 12.38 14.88
CA GLU A 292 4.18 12.39 16.26
C GLU A 292 2.99 13.34 16.41
N SER A 293 3.09 14.56 15.88
CA SER A 293 2.00 15.56 15.89
C SER A 293 0.75 15.03 15.17
N LEU A 294 0.92 14.37 14.02
CA LEU A 294 -0.18 13.73 13.31
C LEU A 294 -0.77 12.56 14.13
N ALA A 295 0.07 11.71 14.71
CA ALA A 295 -0.38 10.60 15.51
C ALA A 295 -1.15 11.05 16.77
N ALA A 296 -0.71 12.11 17.44
CA ALA A 296 -1.42 12.71 18.56
C ALA A 296 -2.82 13.20 18.14
N ARG A 297 -2.90 13.91 17.01
CA ARG A 297 -4.18 14.36 16.44
C ARG A 297 -5.12 13.21 16.09
N LEU A 298 -4.63 12.16 15.44
CA LEU A 298 -5.42 10.98 15.10
C LEU A 298 -5.91 10.26 16.37
N ARG A 299 -5.04 10.05 17.36
CA ARG A 299 -5.41 9.39 18.62
C ARG A 299 -6.44 10.18 19.43
N ALA A 300 -6.36 11.51 19.43
CA ALA A 300 -7.37 12.37 20.05
C ALA A 300 -8.77 12.18 19.43
N ALA A 301 -8.83 11.70 18.19
CA ALA A 301 -10.06 11.35 17.49
C ALA A 301 -10.39 9.83 17.55
N ASN A 302 -9.77 9.09 18.48
CA ASN A 302 -9.88 7.63 18.61
C ASN A 302 -9.45 6.85 17.36
N MET A 303 -8.50 7.37 16.59
CA MET A 303 -7.91 6.72 15.43
C MET A 303 -6.51 6.19 15.75
N SER A 304 -6.16 5.03 15.20
CA SER A 304 -4.82 4.47 15.25
C SER A 304 -3.83 5.27 14.39
N CYS A 305 -2.58 5.29 14.84
CA CYS A 305 -1.46 5.74 14.02
C CYS A 305 -0.16 5.16 14.57
N LYS A 306 0.51 4.34 13.76
CA LYS A 306 1.84 3.80 14.00
C LYS A 306 2.91 4.85 13.75
N LEU A 307 4.01 4.75 14.49
CA LEU A 307 5.22 5.54 14.34
C LEU A 307 6.41 4.60 14.09
N PRO A 308 6.45 3.95 12.91
CA PRO A 308 7.48 2.96 12.58
C PRO A 308 8.87 3.59 12.41
N THR A 309 9.89 2.74 12.46
CA THR A 309 11.24 3.07 11.96
C THR A 309 11.24 3.26 10.44
N ALA A 310 12.33 3.80 9.88
CA ALA A 310 12.43 4.05 8.44
C ALA A 310 12.22 2.79 7.59
N GLY A 311 12.85 1.66 7.97
CA GLY A 311 12.73 0.39 7.26
C GLY A 311 11.33 -0.20 7.35
N GLU A 312 10.72 -0.17 8.54
CA GLU A 312 9.34 -0.62 8.76
C GLU A 312 8.34 0.24 7.98
N PHE A 313 8.52 1.57 7.95
CA PHE A 313 7.67 2.46 7.16
C PHE A 313 7.76 2.15 5.67
N ARG A 314 8.97 1.88 5.17
CA ARG A 314 9.20 1.52 3.77
C ARG A 314 8.51 0.20 3.41
N ALA A 315 8.61 -0.82 4.27
CA ALA A 315 7.90 -2.08 4.09
C ALA A 315 6.38 -1.86 4.05
N GLN A 316 5.82 -1.14 5.02
CA GLN A 316 4.39 -0.83 5.10
C GLN A 316 3.89 -0.01 3.90
N MET A 317 4.71 0.91 3.39
CA MET A 317 4.38 1.71 2.21
C MET A 317 4.29 0.84 0.96
N LEU A 318 5.26 -0.05 0.75
CA LEU A 318 5.28 -0.98 -0.38
C LEU A 318 4.14 -2.00 -0.25
N GLU A 319 3.84 -2.53 0.94
CA GLU A 319 2.67 -3.40 1.16
C GLU A 319 1.35 -2.70 0.84
N LYS A 320 1.15 -1.47 1.31
CA LYS A 320 -0.03 -0.66 0.97
C LYS A 320 -0.14 -0.46 -0.54
N HIS A 321 0.99 -0.24 -1.19
CA HIS A 321 1.06 -0.01 -2.61
C HIS A 321 0.74 -1.27 -3.42
N ILE A 322 1.28 -2.43 -3.01
CA ILE A 322 0.91 -3.75 -3.56
C ILE A 322 -0.60 -3.96 -3.45
N TRP A 323 -1.18 -3.72 -2.27
CA TRP A 323 -2.62 -3.88 -2.04
C TRP A 323 -3.45 -3.09 -3.04
N ILE A 324 -3.22 -1.78 -3.14
CA ILE A 324 -4.05 -0.92 -3.98
C ILE A 324 -3.84 -1.21 -5.47
N CYS A 325 -2.65 -1.63 -5.89
CA CYS A 325 -2.36 -1.99 -7.28
C CYS A 325 -3.04 -3.31 -7.64
N ALA A 326 -2.83 -4.36 -6.84
CA ALA A 326 -3.37 -5.70 -7.09
C ALA A 326 -4.90 -5.73 -7.07
N PHE A 327 -5.54 -5.20 -6.02
CA PHE A 327 -6.99 -5.26 -5.89
C PHE A 327 -7.72 -4.45 -6.95
N MET A 328 -7.22 -3.26 -7.29
CA MET A 328 -7.86 -2.40 -8.29
C MET A 328 -7.74 -3.00 -9.69
N LEU A 329 -6.60 -3.61 -10.02
CA LEU A 329 -6.38 -4.25 -11.31
C LEU A 329 -7.15 -5.57 -11.43
N ALA A 330 -7.13 -6.43 -10.40
CA ALA A 330 -7.90 -7.67 -10.38
C ALA A 330 -9.41 -7.40 -10.49
N GLY A 331 -9.91 -6.35 -9.83
CA GLY A 331 -11.30 -5.95 -9.96
C GLY A 331 -11.65 -5.40 -11.35
N ALA A 332 -10.77 -4.58 -11.94
CA ALA A 332 -10.94 -4.09 -13.31
C ALA A 332 -11.00 -5.24 -14.33
N LYS A 333 -10.07 -6.22 -14.23
CA LYS A 333 -10.07 -7.45 -15.03
C LYS A 333 -11.40 -8.22 -14.93
N ASN A 334 -11.97 -8.28 -13.75
CA ASN A 334 -13.18 -9.07 -13.48
C ASN A 334 -14.48 -8.24 -13.57
N GLY A 335 -14.50 -7.21 -14.43
CA GLY A 335 -15.71 -6.45 -14.75
C GLY A 335 -16.00 -5.26 -13.84
N GLY A 336 -14.99 -4.73 -13.12
CA GLY A 336 -15.15 -3.58 -12.23
C GLY A 336 -15.90 -3.90 -10.93
N VAL A 337 -15.71 -5.12 -10.42
CA VAL A 337 -16.38 -5.63 -9.20
C VAL A 337 -15.91 -4.91 -7.93
N THR A 338 -16.59 -5.14 -6.81
CA THR A 338 -16.19 -4.59 -5.51
C THR A 338 -14.92 -5.26 -4.95
N ILE A 339 -14.24 -4.60 -4.00
CA ILE A 339 -13.07 -5.17 -3.31
C ILE A 339 -13.41 -6.51 -2.64
N GLY A 340 -14.59 -6.62 -2.03
CA GLY A 340 -15.04 -7.86 -1.39
C GLY A 340 -15.28 -8.99 -2.38
N GLU A 341 -15.74 -8.69 -3.59
CA GLU A 341 -15.86 -9.70 -4.65
C GLU A 341 -14.50 -10.14 -5.18
N VAL A 342 -13.53 -9.23 -5.30
CA VAL A 342 -12.14 -9.62 -5.59
C VAL A 342 -11.60 -10.56 -4.51
N GLU A 343 -11.78 -10.20 -3.24
CA GLU A 343 -11.30 -11.00 -2.10
C GLU A 343 -11.96 -12.38 -2.02
N SER A 344 -13.27 -12.48 -2.25
CA SER A 344 -14.05 -13.71 -2.01
C SER A 344 -14.27 -14.60 -3.24
N LYS A 345 -14.37 -14.03 -4.45
CA LYS A 345 -14.67 -14.78 -5.70
C LYS A 345 -13.47 -14.87 -6.63
N PHE A 346 -12.61 -13.86 -6.63
CA PHE A 346 -11.43 -13.78 -7.50
C PHE A 346 -10.12 -13.79 -6.70
N THR A 347 -10.12 -14.47 -5.54
CA THR A 347 -8.97 -14.53 -4.62
C THR A 347 -7.71 -15.00 -5.32
N ARG A 348 -7.82 -15.98 -6.23
CA ARG A 348 -6.69 -16.51 -6.99
C ARG A 348 -6.03 -15.43 -7.85
N ASP A 349 -6.84 -14.58 -8.50
CA ASP A 349 -6.32 -13.52 -9.36
C ASP A 349 -5.56 -12.47 -8.54
N VAL A 350 -6.13 -12.06 -7.39
CA VAL A 350 -5.49 -11.04 -6.56
C VAL A 350 -4.26 -11.58 -5.83
N VAL A 351 -4.26 -12.84 -5.36
CA VAL A 351 -3.08 -13.47 -4.74
C VAL A 351 -1.95 -13.64 -5.75
N LEU A 352 -2.27 -13.96 -7.01
CA LEU A 352 -1.29 -14.00 -8.10
C LEU A 352 -0.60 -12.65 -8.28
N LEU A 353 -1.38 -11.56 -8.39
CA LEU A 353 -0.83 -10.21 -8.50
C LEU A 353 -0.03 -9.82 -7.26
N ILE A 354 -0.54 -10.08 -6.04
CA ILE A 354 0.18 -9.79 -4.79
C ILE A 354 1.57 -10.46 -4.81
N GLY A 355 1.64 -11.72 -5.24
CA GLY A 355 2.91 -12.47 -5.34
C GLY A 355 3.92 -11.81 -6.28
N GLU A 356 3.50 -11.47 -7.51
CA GLU A 356 4.36 -10.79 -8.49
C GLU A 356 4.83 -9.42 -7.98
N LEU A 357 3.90 -8.61 -7.49
CA LEU A 357 4.21 -7.25 -7.04
C LEU A 357 5.13 -7.26 -5.81
N LEU A 358 4.93 -8.21 -4.88
CA LEU A 358 5.83 -8.40 -3.76
C LEU A 358 7.22 -8.86 -4.20
N TYR A 359 7.30 -9.80 -5.16
CA TYR A 359 8.58 -10.22 -5.72
C TYR A 359 9.33 -9.05 -6.35
N SER A 360 8.65 -8.22 -7.15
CA SER A 360 9.21 -7.00 -7.75
C SER A 360 9.69 -6.00 -6.69
N CYS A 361 8.95 -5.84 -5.58
CA CYS A 361 9.38 -5.02 -4.45
C CYS A 361 10.66 -5.56 -3.78
N VAL A 362 10.74 -6.86 -3.50
CA VAL A 362 11.93 -7.50 -2.89
C VAL A 362 13.14 -7.35 -3.81
N LEU A 363 12.96 -7.58 -5.11
CA LEU A 363 14.00 -7.44 -6.12
C LEU A 363 14.58 -6.02 -6.18
N THR A 364 13.72 -5.00 -6.09
CA THR A 364 14.11 -3.59 -6.24
C THR A 364 14.41 -2.87 -4.93
N ASN A 365 14.17 -3.49 -3.79
CA ASN A 365 14.40 -2.92 -2.47
C ASN A 365 15.00 -3.98 -1.52
N PRO A 366 16.22 -4.48 -1.78
CA PRO A 366 16.82 -5.60 -1.05
C PRO A 366 17.03 -5.34 0.46
N ASP A 367 17.14 -4.06 0.86
CA ASP A 367 17.34 -3.66 2.26
C ASP A 367 16.03 -3.50 3.04
N VAL A 368 14.88 -3.70 2.40
CA VAL A 368 13.58 -3.55 3.06
C VAL A 368 13.20 -4.86 3.77
N PRO A 369 12.89 -4.82 5.08
CA PRO A 369 12.59 -6.01 5.86
C PRO A 369 11.15 -6.47 5.61
N PHE A 370 10.90 -7.11 4.47
CA PHE A 370 9.59 -7.72 4.19
C PHE A 370 9.35 -8.95 5.05
N ASP A 371 8.12 -9.08 5.53
CA ASP A 371 7.64 -10.34 6.11
C ASP A 371 7.55 -11.44 5.05
N ARG A 372 7.31 -12.67 5.52
CA ARG A 372 7.07 -13.80 4.63
C ARG A 372 5.90 -13.51 3.67
N PRO A 373 5.97 -13.93 2.40
CA PRO A 373 4.94 -13.65 1.40
C PRO A 373 3.51 -14.02 1.82
N GLN A 374 3.35 -15.15 2.52
CA GLN A 374 2.05 -15.57 3.04
C GLN A 374 1.50 -14.58 4.07
N THR A 375 2.34 -14.14 5.01
CA THR A 375 1.95 -13.17 6.04
C THR A 375 1.51 -11.84 5.44
N VAL A 376 2.25 -11.35 4.43
CA VAL A 376 1.87 -10.15 3.68
C VAL A 376 0.51 -10.35 3.02
N THR A 377 0.36 -11.45 2.27
CA THR A 377 -0.88 -11.78 1.56
C THR A 377 -2.08 -11.84 2.50
N ASP A 378 -1.95 -12.50 3.65
CA ASP A 378 -3.03 -12.65 4.63
C ASP A 378 -3.48 -11.29 5.19
N ARG A 379 -2.54 -10.39 5.51
CA ARG A 379 -2.85 -9.00 5.94
C ARG A 379 -3.58 -8.21 4.86
N LEU A 380 -3.14 -8.34 3.61
CA LEU A 380 -3.74 -7.63 2.48
C LEU A 380 -5.18 -8.09 2.22
N LEU A 381 -5.44 -9.40 2.32
CA LEU A 381 -6.81 -9.95 2.25
C LEU A 381 -7.65 -9.51 3.46
N ALA A 382 -7.08 -9.49 4.67
CA ALA A 382 -7.75 -9.02 5.87
C ALA A 382 -8.21 -7.57 5.76
N TYR A 383 -7.34 -6.69 5.26
CA TYR A 383 -7.73 -5.31 5.02
C TYR A 383 -8.81 -5.19 3.93
N ALA A 384 -8.74 -5.99 2.86
CA ALA A 384 -9.79 -5.98 1.84
C ALA A 384 -11.19 -6.27 2.38
N ARG A 385 -11.31 -7.15 3.40
CA ARG A 385 -12.59 -7.43 4.06
C ARG A 385 -13.16 -6.21 4.80
N SER A 386 -12.32 -5.35 5.40
CA SER A 386 -12.80 -4.15 6.11
C SER A 386 -13.32 -3.07 5.16
N VAL A 387 -12.88 -3.08 3.90
CA VAL A 387 -13.27 -2.14 2.85
C VAL A 387 -14.02 -2.83 1.68
N ALA A 388 -14.68 -3.95 1.95
CA ALA A 388 -15.26 -4.84 0.93
C ALA A 388 -16.24 -4.16 -0.04
N HIS A 389 -16.96 -3.13 0.41
CA HIS A 389 -17.99 -2.45 -0.38
C HIS A 389 -17.44 -1.43 -1.39
N PHE A 390 -16.16 -1.08 -1.34
CA PHE A 390 -15.60 -0.08 -2.24
C PHE A 390 -15.50 -0.62 -3.68
N PRO A 391 -15.81 0.19 -4.70
CA PRO A 391 -15.64 -0.20 -6.09
C PRO A 391 -14.17 -0.24 -6.47
N THR A 392 -13.79 -1.19 -7.32
CA THR A 392 -12.45 -1.23 -7.90
C THR A 392 -12.35 -0.33 -9.12
N ALA A 393 -11.21 0.36 -9.25
CA ALA A 393 -10.87 1.12 -10.46
C ALA A 393 -9.38 1.42 -10.49
N VAL A 394 -8.74 1.16 -11.63
CA VAL A 394 -7.36 1.59 -11.86
C VAL A 394 -7.34 3.11 -12.06
N LYS A 395 -6.68 3.82 -11.15
CA LYS A 395 -6.62 5.30 -11.10
C LYS A 395 -5.20 5.74 -10.78
N GLU A 396 -4.91 7.02 -11.00
CA GLU A 396 -3.63 7.64 -10.62
C GLU A 396 -2.45 6.82 -11.14
N LEU A 397 -2.54 6.36 -12.40
CA LEU A 397 -1.61 5.41 -12.99
C LEU A 397 -0.14 5.78 -12.72
N PRO A 398 0.29 7.04 -12.92
CA PRO A 398 1.64 7.48 -12.57
C PRO A 398 2.16 7.02 -11.22
N TRP A 399 1.34 7.13 -10.17
CA TRP A 399 1.76 6.88 -8.79
C TRP A 399 1.37 5.50 -8.29
N ARG A 400 0.52 4.76 -9.02
CA ARG A 400 0.00 3.45 -8.63
C ARG A 400 0.62 2.37 -9.51
N ASN A 401 -0.19 1.71 -10.35
CA ASN A 401 0.28 0.61 -11.20
C ASN A 401 1.42 1.00 -12.15
N GLY A 402 1.59 2.29 -12.47
CA GLY A 402 2.72 2.80 -13.24
C GLY A 402 4.07 2.56 -12.57
N TYR A 403 4.13 2.53 -11.23
CA TYR A 403 5.37 2.21 -10.50
C TYR A 403 5.90 0.81 -10.85
N PHE A 404 5.01 -0.20 -10.82
CA PHE A 404 5.37 -1.58 -11.15
C PHE A 404 5.63 -1.76 -12.64
N TRP A 405 4.82 -1.11 -13.48
CA TRP A 405 5.04 -1.07 -14.92
C TRP A 405 6.45 -0.54 -15.26
N ASP A 406 6.88 0.56 -14.63
CA ASP A 406 8.21 1.13 -14.86
C ASP A 406 9.33 0.16 -14.44
N ILE A 407 9.13 -0.65 -13.40
CA ILE A 407 10.07 -1.72 -13.02
C ILE A 407 10.15 -2.77 -14.11
N SER A 408 9.01 -3.25 -14.62
CA SER A 408 8.96 -4.23 -15.71
C SER A 408 9.62 -3.74 -16.98
N GLN A 409 9.33 -2.50 -17.38
CA GLN A 409 9.94 -1.89 -18.57
C GLN A 409 11.45 -1.78 -18.41
N ARG A 410 11.96 -1.41 -17.23
CA ARG A 410 13.40 -1.36 -16.97
C ARG A 410 14.06 -2.73 -17.00
N GLN A 411 13.44 -3.76 -16.40
CA GLN A 411 13.96 -5.12 -16.44
C GLN A 411 14.03 -5.66 -17.87
N GLN A 412 13.01 -5.41 -18.69
CA GLN A 412 13.00 -5.80 -20.11
C GLN A 412 14.10 -5.13 -20.95
N LEU A 413 14.63 -3.98 -20.52
CA LEU A 413 15.76 -3.33 -21.19
C LEU A 413 17.11 -3.98 -20.85
N LEU A 414 17.18 -4.77 -19.77
CA LEU A 414 18.38 -5.50 -19.38
C LEU A 414 18.43 -6.83 -20.16
N GLU A 415 19.56 -7.08 -20.83
CA GLU A 415 19.73 -8.32 -21.61
C GLU A 415 19.54 -9.56 -20.74
N GLY A 416 18.60 -10.42 -21.14
CA GLY A 416 18.35 -11.72 -20.49
C GLY A 416 17.51 -11.67 -19.21
N GLN A 417 16.95 -10.51 -18.83
CA GLN A 417 16.04 -10.41 -17.69
C GLN A 417 14.58 -10.54 -18.15
N GLU A 418 13.81 -11.35 -17.42
CA GLU A 418 12.37 -11.49 -17.64
C GLU A 418 11.60 -10.36 -16.93
N ASP A 419 10.37 -10.12 -17.37
CA ASP A 419 9.44 -9.25 -16.66
C ASP A 419 9.20 -9.84 -15.25
N PRO A 420 9.45 -9.10 -14.15
CA PRO A 420 9.20 -9.60 -12.80
C PRO A 420 7.71 -9.67 -12.44
N THR A 421 6.84 -9.03 -13.22
CA THR A 421 5.39 -8.99 -12.99
C THR A 421 4.58 -9.23 -14.28
N PRO A 422 4.76 -10.40 -14.95
CA PRO A 422 4.19 -10.64 -16.27
C PRO A 422 2.66 -10.62 -16.31
N TYR A 423 1.97 -11.14 -15.29
CA TYR A 423 0.51 -11.06 -15.23
C TYR A 423 0.03 -9.62 -14.98
N HIS A 424 0.68 -8.89 -14.07
CA HIS A 424 0.40 -7.47 -13.85
C HIS A 424 0.55 -6.65 -15.13
N SER A 425 1.70 -6.78 -15.82
CA SER A 425 1.98 -6.08 -17.07
C SER A 425 0.96 -6.39 -18.16
N ALA A 426 0.58 -7.67 -18.31
CA ALA A 426 -0.42 -8.10 -19.28
C ALA A 426 -1.80 -7.51 -18.96
N TRP A 427 -2.24 -7.62 -17.70
CA TRP A 427 -3.56 -7.15 -17.29
C TRP A 427 -3.65 -5.63 -17.30
N LEU A 428 -2.56 -4.93 -16.98
CA LEU A 428 -2.54 -3.46 -17.04
C LEU A 428 -2.65 -2.95 -18.48
N LYS A 429 -2.09 -3.66 -19.47
CA LYS A 429 -2.29 -3.34 -20.91
C LYS A 429 -3.75 -3.53 -21.34
N GLU A 430 -4.40 -4.58 -20.85
CA GLU A 430 -5.74 -4.98 -21.30
C GLU A 430 -6.86 -4.24 -20.56
N TYR A 431 -6.70 -4.04 -19.25
CA TYR A 431 -7.76 -3.53 -18.36
C TYR A 431 -7.39 -2.22 -17.66
N GLY A 432 -6.15 -1.76 -17.80
CA GLY A 432 -5.71 -0.47 -17.29
C GLY A 432 -6.17 0.70 -18.17
N PRO A 433 -6.03 1.94 -17.68
CA PRO A 433 -6.13 3.11 -18.53
C PRO A 433 -4.98 3.10 -19.55
N THR A 434 -5.10 3.93 -20.60
CA THR A 434 -4.07 4.05 -21.63
C THR A 434 -2.69 4.25 -20.99
N LEU A 435 -1.80 3.30 -21.27
CA LEU A 435 -0.44 3.32 -20.73
C LEU A 435 0.32 4.50 -21.30
N PRO A 436 1.13 5.18 -20.47
CA PRO A 436 1.95 6.26 -20.95
C PRO A 436 3.05 5.70 -21.86
N GLY A 437 3.46 6.48 -22.86
CA GLY A 437 4.50 6.06 -23.81
C GLY A 437 5.85 5.77 -23.14
N PRO A 438 6.84 5.24 -23.89
CA PRO A 438 8.12 4.73 -23.37
C PRO A 438 9.02 5.76 -22.65
N GLN A 439 8.60 7.01 -22.48
CA GLN A 439 9.29 8.06 -21.73
C GLN A 439 8.74 8.26 -20.31
N PHE A 440 7.78 7.45 -19.89
CA PHE A 440 7.22 7.51 -18.54
C PHE A 440 8.13 6.75 -17.58
N SER A 441 8.82 7.48 -16.70
CA SER A 441 9.53 6.90 -15.56
C SER A 441 9.31 7.80 -14.35
N ILE A 442 8.59 7.28 -13.36
CA ILE A 442 8.47 7.90 -12.04
C ILE A 442 9.55 7.41 -11.07
N THR A 443 10.24 6.32 -11.41
CA THR A 443 11.35 5.76 -10.62
C THR A 443 12.69 6.19 -11.24
N LYS A 444 13.16 7.41 -10.96
CA LYS A 444 14.50 7.87 -11.41
C LYS A 444 15.66 7.19 -10.65
N ASN A 445 15.40 6.34 -9.65
CA ASN A 445 16.41 5.88 -8.70
C ASN A 445 17.04 4.51 -8.94
N ALA A 446 16.74 3.81 -10.03
CA ALA A 446 17.40 2.54 -10.32
C ALA A 446 18.75 2.68 -11.04
N ASP A 447 19.08 3.88 -11.56
CA ASP A 447 20.35 4.12 -12.29
C ASP A 447 21.56 4.35 -11.36
N ARG A 448 21.45 3.97 -10.08
CA ARG A 448 22.51 4.12 -9.06
C ARG A 448 23.05 2.79 -8.50
N ALA A 449 22.71 1.65 -9.10
CA ALA A 449 23.34 0.36 -8.79
C ALA A 449 24.43 0.02 -9.81
#